data_AF-A0A537G9U0-F1
#
_entry.id   AF-A0A537G9U0-F1
#
_cell.length_a   1.000
_cell.length_b   1.000
_cell.length_c   1.000
_cell.angle_alpha   90.00
_cell.angle_beta   90.00
_cell.angle_gamma   90.00
#
_symmetry.space_group_name_H-M   'P 1'
#
loop_
_entity.id
_entity.type
_entity.pdbx_description
1 polymer ?
#
loop_
_entity_poly.entity_id
_entity_poly.type
_entity_poly.pdbx_seq_one_letter_code
_entity_poly.pdbx_strand_id
1 'polypeptide(L)'
;MADYGRGAKAGAIAGVVTGIIEAIGTIALFSFTANDIKTALQGTTLPAGITIDQALTAAMYLAAVVTFIASIIVGLILGVIFAAVANKYMTGKSFEMRGLVFGIILWIIGILGNINNSSYGSTYIAASIVIGLVSSLVYGYLLGHFFKPKQASQPTPPTSTM
;
A
#
# COMPACT_ATOMS: atom_id res chain seq x y z
N MET A 1 6.89 -21.98 14.58
CA MET A 1 5.47 -21.56 14.57
C MET A 1 5.37 -20.20 13.88
N ALA A 2 4.26 -19.90 13.19
CA ALA A 2 4.08 -18.61 12.52
C ALA A 2 3.86 -17.50 13.57
N ASP A 3 4.63 -16.41 13.47
CA ASP A 3 4.53 -15.26 14.38
C ASP A 3 3.52 -14.25 13.80
N TYR A 4 2.23 -14.57 13.93
CA TYR A 4 1.14 -13.77 13.39
C TYR A 4 1.08 -12.36 14.00
N GLY A 5 1.44 -12.22 15.28
CA GLY A 5 1.48 -10.93 15.97
C GLY A 5 2.54 -9.99 15.38
N ARG A 6 3.73 -10.53 15.07
CA ARG A 6 4.78 -9.78 14.36
C ARG A 6 4.37 -9.48 12.91
N GLY A 7 3.74 -10.42 12.23
CA GLY A 7 3.19 -10.23 10.88
C GLY A 7 2.20 -9.07 10.81
N ALA A 8 1.22 -9.04 11.71
CA ALA A 8 0.21 -7.98 11.79
C ALA A 8 0.85 -6.61 12.06
N LYS A 9 1.80 -6.52 12.99
CA LYS A 9 2.51 -5.26 13.29
C LYS A 9 3.35 -4.77 12.10
N ALA A 10 4.13 -5.66 11.50
CA ALA A 10 4.94 -5.33 10.33
C ALA A 10 4.08 -4.88 9.15
N GLY A 11 2.96 -5.58 8.91
CA GLY A 11 1.99 -5.25 7.89
C GLY A 11 1.27 -3.93 8.12
N ALA A 12 0.91 -3.61 9.36
CA ALA A 12 0.29 -2.32 9.69
C ALA A 12 1.27 -1.15 9.49
N ILE A 13 2.53 -1.28 9.94
CA ILE A 13 3.55 -0.24 9.75
C ILE A 13 3.83 -0.04 8.26
N ALA A 14 4.00 -1.11 7.50
CA ALA A 14 4.15 -1.04 6.05
C ALA A 14 2.93 -0.40 5.39
N GLY A 15 1.71 -0.76 5.81
CA GLY A 15 0.44 -0.23 5.32
C GLY A 15 0.24 1.26 5.59
N VAL A 16 0.78 1.80 6.70
CA VAL A 16 0.79 3.26 6.95
C VAL A 16 1.67 3.96 5.93
N VAL A 17 2.90 3.49 5.73
CA VAL A 17 3.84 4.13 4.79
C VAL A 17 3.30 4.07 3.37
N THR A 18 2.77 2.93 2.95
CA THR A 18 2.22 2.77 1.60
C THR A 18 0.90 3.47 1.44
N GLY A 19 0.10 3.58 2.50
CA GLY A 19 -1.10 4.42 2.51
C GLY A 19 -0.82 5.88 2.22
N ILE A 20 0.30 6.43 2.72
CA ILE A 20 0.70 7.80 2.40
C ILE A 20 1.04 7.92 0.92
N ILE A 21 1.81 6.96 0.38
CA ILE A 21 2.16 6.92 -1.05
C ILE A 21 0.90 6.85 -1.91
N GLU A 22 -0.03 5.97 -1.55
CA GLU A 22 -1.30 5.79 -2.26
C GLU A 22 -2.22 6.99 -2.13
N ALA A 23 -2.32 7.62 -0.95
CA ALA A 23 -3.11 8.83 -0.76
C ALA A 23 -2.58 10.00 -1.62
N ILE A 24 -1.27 10.21 -1.65
CA ILE A 24 -0.63 11.19 -2.54
C ILE A 24 -0.87 10.82 -4.00
N GLY A 25 -0.74 9.53 -4.34
CA GLY A 25 -1.01 9.00 -5.66
C GLY A 25 -2.46 9.24 -6.09
N THR A 26 -3.44 9.04 -5.21
CA THR A 26 -4.85 9.30 -5.46
C THR A 26 -5.09 10.78 -5.77
N ILE A 27 -4.48 11.70 -5.01
CA ILE A 27 -4.57 13.15 -5.28
C ILE A 27 -3.99 13.49 -6.66
N ALA A 28 -2.81 12.94 -6.98
CA ALA A 28 -2.18 13.14 -8.28
C ALA A 28 -3.04 12.58 -9.43
N LEU A 29 -3.60 11.38 -9.25
CA LEU A 29 -4.48 10.73 -10.23
C LEU A 29 -5.77 11.53 -10.46
N PHE A 30 -6.33 12.11 -9.40
CA PHE A 30 -7.50 12.97 -9.48
C PHE A 30 -7.27 14.20 -10.36
N SER A 31 -6.02 14.70 -10.42
CA SER A 31 -5.67 15.84 -11.27
C SER A 31 -5.80 15.52 -12.77
N PHE A 32 -5.68 14.24 -13.17
CA PHE A 32 -5.87 13.83 -14.56
C PHE A 32 -7.36 13.71 -14.94
N THR A 33 -8.24 13.41 -13.99
CA THR A 33 -9.66 13.14 -14.25
C THR A 33 -10.58 14.29 -13.81
N ALA A 34 -10.06 15.29 -13.10
CA ALA A 34 -10.83 16.41 -12.55
C ALA A 34 -11.65 17.17 -13.61
N ASN A 35 -11.08 17.40 -14.79
CA ASN A 35 -11.77 18.13 -15.87
C ASN A 35 -12.94 17.31 -16.46
N ASP A 36 -12.74 16.01 -16.63
CA ASP A 36 -13.78 15.11 -17.15
C ASP A 36 -14.92 14.99 -16.14
N ILE A 37 -14.58 14.85 -14.85
CA ILE A 37 -15.58 14.83 -13.76
C ILE A 37 -16.31 16.16 -13.69
N LYS A 38 -15.60 17.30 -13.77
CA LYS A 38 -16.22 18.63 -13.76
C LYS A 38 -17.19 18.79 -14.91
N THR A 39 -16.83 18.33 -16.11
CA THR A 39 -17.67 18.36 -17.30
C THR A 39 -18.90 17.46 -17.14
N ALA A 40 -18.72 16.24 -16.62
CA ALA A 40 -19.83 15.31 -16.35
C ALA A 40 -20.82 15.84 -15.29
N LEU A 41 -20.34 16.69 -14.38
CA LEU A 41 -21.16 17.34 -13.34
C LEU A 41 -21.78 18.67 -13.79
N GLN A 42 -21.48 19.18 -14.98
CA GLN A 42 -22.13 20.38 -15.51
C GLN A 42 -23.63 20.09 -15.69
N GLY A 43 -24.48 20.72 -14.88
CA GLY A 43 -25.92 20.52 -14.87
C GLY A 43 -26.46 19.72 -13.68
N THR A 44 -25.60 19.25 -12.76
CA THR A 44 -26.08 18.69 -11.48
C THR A 44 -26.45 19.79 -10.49
N THR A 45 -27.60 19.62 -9.82
CA THR A 45 -28.04 20.49 -8.73
C THR A 45 -27.24 20.15 -7.46
N LEU A 46 -26.32 21.03 -7.09
CA LEU A 46 -25.60 20.94 -5.82
C LEU A 46 -26.41 21.57 -4.68
N PRO A 47 -26.14 21.18 -3.42
CA PRO A 47 -26.68 21.87 -2.26
C PRO A 47 -26.37 23.38 -2.32
N ALA A 48 -27.30 24.20 -1.82
CA ALA A 48 -27.18 25.65 -1.85
C ALA A 48 -25.85 26.10 -1.20
N GLY A 49 -25.10 26.93 -1.93
CA GLY A 49 -23.81 27.49 -1.47
C GLY A 49 -22.59 26.62 -1.74
N ILE A 50 -22.73 25.45 -2.39
CA ILE A 50 -21.59 24.59 -2.77
C ILE A 50 -21.31 24.69 -4.27
N THR A 51 -20.06 25.01 -4.61
CA THR A 51 -19.56 24.98 -6.00
C THR A 51 -19.05 23.59 -6.39
N ILE A 52 -19.04 23.28 -7.69
CA ILE A 52 -18.50 22.00 -8.21
C ILE A 52 -17.03 21.83 -7.78
N ASP A 53 -16.24 22.90 -7.80
CA ASP A 53 -14.83 22.86 -7.41
C ASP A 53 -14.65 22.51 -5.92
N GLN A 54 -15.51 23.03 -5.03
CA GLN A 54 -15.50 22.67 -3.61
C GLN A 54 -15.91 21.20 -3.39
N ALA A 55 -16.96 20.74 -4.08
CA ALA A 55 -17.41 19.35 -3.98
C ALA A 55 -16.33 18.37 -4.47
N LEU A 56 -15.68 18.69 -5.59
CA LEU A 56 -14.63 17.88 -6.18
C LEU A 56 -13.39 17.82 -5.27
N THR A 57 -13.01 18.94 -4.68
CA THR A 57 -11.91 19.02 -3.71
C THR A 57 -12.21 18.19 -2.47
N ALA A 58 -13.43 18.27 -1.93
CA ALA A 58 -13.85 17.47 -0.78
C ALA A 58 -13.84 15.96 -1.09
N ALA A 59 -14.32 15.56 -2.27
CA ALA A 59 -14.30 14.18 -2.73
C ALA A 59 -12.87 13.64 -2.87
N MET A 60 -11.96 14.45 -3.40
CA MET A 60 -10.53 14.08 -3.51
C MET A 60 -9.90 13.81 -2.15
N TYR A 61 -10.10 14.70 -1.16
CA TYR A 61 -9.58 14.50 0.19
C TYR A 61 -10.22 13.30 0.87
N LEU A 62 -11.53 13.11 0.72
CA LEU A 62 -12.23 11.95 1.26
C LEU A 62 -11.67 10.65 0.66
N ALA A 63 -11.47 10.58 -0.66
CA ALA A 63 -10.88 9.43 -1.33
C ALA A 63 -9.48 9.15 -0.80
N ALA A 64 -8.62 10.16 -0.66
CA ALA A 64 -7.27 10.01 -0.11
C ALA A 64 -7.29 9.47 1.33
N VAL A 65 -8.18 9.97 2.19
CA VAL A 65 -8.33 9.50 3.57
C VAL A 65 -8.84 8.06 3.63
N VAL A 66 -9.86 7.72 2.82
CA VAL A 66 -10.39 6.35 2.74
C VAL A 66 -9.32 5.39 2.24
N THR A 67 -8.57 5.75 1.20
CA THR A 67 -7.44 4.95 0.68
C THR A 67 -6.39 4.73 1.76
N PHE A 68 -6.00 5.77 2.49
CA PHE A 68 -5.03 5.66 3.59
C PHE A 68 -5.51 4.72 4.72
N ILE A 69 -6.78 4.81 5.13
CA ILE A 69 -7.30 3.92 6.17
C ILE A 69 -7.40 2.48 5.65
N ALA A 70 -7.86 2.30 4.42
CA ALA A 70 -7.97 0.99 3.78
C ALA A 70 -6.60 0.31 3.65
N SER A 71 -5.55 1.04 3.29
CA SER A 71 -4.20 0.47 3.15
C SER A 71 -3.66 -0.07 4.48
N ILE A 72 -4.00 0.54 5.62
CA ILE A 72 -3.59 0.06 6.95
C ILE A 72 -4.29 -1.26 7.26
N ILE A 73 -5.61 -1.33 7.02
CA ILE A 73 -6.42 -2.54 7.27
C ILE A 73 -5.96 -3.68 6.37
N VAL A 74 -5.82 -3.43 5.07
CA VAL A 74 -5.32 -4.40 4.09
C VAL A 74 -3.89 -4.81 4.43
N GLY A 75 -3.04 -3.86 4.81
CA GLY A 75 -1.66 -4.10 5.24
C GLY A 75 -1.57 -5.04 6.44
N LEU A 76 -2.47 -4.91 7.41
CA LEU A 76 -2.57 -5.82 8.56
C LEU A 76 -2.90 -7.25 8.11
N ILE A 77 -3.93 -7.42 7.26
CA ILE A 77 -4.35 -8.72 6.74
C ILE A 77 -3.22 -9.38 5.95
N LEU A 78 -2.60 -8.63 5.04
CA LEU A 78 -1.48 -9.09 4.23
C LEU A 78 -0.24 -9.44 5.06
N GLY A 79 0.02 -8.71 6.14
CA GLY A 79 1.10 -9.03 7.07
C GLY A 79 0.89 -10.36 7.80
N VAL A 80 -0.35 -10.68 8.18
CA VAL A 80 -0.72 -11.98 8.76
C VAL A 80 -0.54 -13.10 7.73
N ILE A 81 -0.98 -12.88 6.49
CA ILE A 81 -0.79 -13.85 5.38
C ILE A 81 0.71 -14.08 5.17
N PHE A 82 1.51 -13.01 5.12
CA PHE A 82 2.95 -13.10 4.98
C PHE A 82 3.58 -13.92 6.10
N ALA A 83 3.17 -13.74 7.36
CA ALA A 83 3.67 -14.55 8.47
C ALA A 83 3.34 -16.06 8.32
N ALA A 84 2.19 -16.39 7.75
CA ALA A 84 1.77 -17.77 7.49
C ALA A 84 2.63 -18.44 6.40
N VAL A 85 2.98 -17.68 5.36
CA VAL A 85 3.71 -18.21 4.20
C VAL A 85 5.23 -18.04 4.31
N ALA A 86 5.73 -17.06 5.08
CA ALA A 86 7.14 -16.65 5.10
C ALA A 86 8.11 -17.80 5.39
N ASN A 87 7.70 -18.79 6.20
CA ASN A 87 8.55 -19.93 6.55
C ASN A 87 8.44 -21.11 5.54
N LYS A 88 7.53 -21.04 4.57
CA LYS A 88 7.27 -22.09 3.58
C LYS A 88 7.88 -21.79 2.22
N TYR A 89 8.02 -20.52 1.83
CA TYR A 89 8.60 -20.14 0.54
C TYR A 89 9.97 -19.46 0.71
N MET A 90 10.85 -19.68 -0.28
CA MET A 90 12.16 -19.00 -0.39
C MET A 90 13.00 -19.05 0.90
N THR A 91 13.01 -20.20 1.57
CA THR A 91 13.63 -20.42 2.90
C THR A 91 15.13 -20.09 2.97
N GLY A 92 15.83 -20.08 1.83
CA GLY A 92 17.24 -19.67 1.73
C GLY A 92 17.49 -18.18 1.42
N LYS A 93 16.44 -17.34 1.32
CA LYS A 93 16.56 -15.90 1.04
C LYS A 93 16.25 -15.05 2.27
N SER A 94 16.72 -13.81 2.27
CA SER A 94 16.43 -12.84 3.33
C SER A 94 14.94 -12.49 3.40
N PHE A 95 14.45 -12.04 4.55
CA PHE A 95 13.03 -11.67 4.72
C PHE A 95 12.64 -10.48 3.84
N GLU A 96 13.56 -9.56 3.59
CA GLU A 96 13.38 -8.41 2.70
C GLU A 96 13.14 -8.87 1.26
N MET A 97 13.92 -9.85 0.76
CA MET A 97 13.73 -10.41 -0.59
C MET A 97 12.39 -11.15 -0.71
N ARG A 98 12.01 -11.90 0.33
CA ARG A 98 10.70 -12.57 0.40
C ARG A 98 9.57 -11.55 0.34
N GLY A 99 9.71 -10.46 1.10
CA GLY A 99 8.82 -9.32 1.11
C GLY A 99 8.66 -8.67 -0.26
N LEU A 100 9.76 -8.38 -0.96
CA LEU A 100 9.73 -7.82 -2.31
C LEU A 100 8.98 -8.72 -3.30
N VAL A 101 9.25 -10.03 -3.29
CA VAL A 101 8.55 -10.99 -4.16
C VAL A 101 7.07 -11.02 -3.84
N PHE A 102 6.70 -10.99 -2.55
CA PHE A 102 5.31 -10.89 -2.13
C PHE A 102 4.65 -9.59 -2.63
N GLY A 103 5.35 -8.45 -2.54
CA GLY A 103 4.90 -7.17 -3.09
C GLY A 103 4.64 -7.23 -4.60
N ILE A 104 5.57 -7.81 -5.37
CA ILE A 104 5.40 -7.97 -6.83
C ILE A 104 4.17 -8.83 -7.15
N ILE A 105 3.93 -9.91 -6.40
CA ILE A 105 2.72 -10.73 -6.58
C ILE A 105 1.45 -9.92 -6.33
N LEU A 106 1.42 -9.12 -5.25
CA LEU A 106 0.28 -8.24 -4.95
C LEU A 106 0.03 -7.23 -6.06
N TRP A 107 1.10 -6.66 -6.63
CA TRP A 107 0.98 -5.73 -7.75
C TRP A 107 0.40 -6.38 -9.01
N ILE A 108 0.86 -7.59 -9.37
CA ILE A 108 0.30 -8.34 -10.51
C ILE A 108 -1.20 -8.59 -10.30
N ILE A 109 -1.60 -9.00 -9.09
CA ILE A 109 -3.01 -9.19 -8.73
C ILE A 109 -3.78 -7.86 -8.85
N GLY A 110 -3.20 -6.75 -8.40
CA GLY A 110 -3.78 -5.41 -8.50
C GLY A 110 -4.01 -4.96 -9.94
N ILE A 111 -3.05 -5.22 -10.84
CA ILE A 111 -3.20 -4.95 -12.27
C ILE A 111 -4.36 -5.76 -12.85
N LEU A 112 -4.43 -7.06 -12.53
CA LEU A 112 -5.49 -7.95 -13.01
C LEU A 112 -6.89 -7.45 -12.64
N GLY A 113 -7.04 -6.80 -11.48
CA GLY A 113 -8.29 -6.16 -11.08
C GLY A 113 -8.61 -4.84 -11.82
N ASN A 114 -7.63 -4.20 -12.45
CA ASN A 114 -7.77 -2.88 -13.07
C ASN A 114 -7.89 -2.91 -14.61
N ILE A 115 -7.65 -4.05 -15.27
CA ILE A 115 -7.56 -4.17 -16.74
C ILE A 115 -8.85 -3.72 -17.47
N ASN A 116 -10.00 -3.70 -16.78
CA ASN A 116 -11.28 -3.31 -17.37
C ASN A 116 -11.68 -1.83 -17.16
N ASN A 117 -10.87 -1.02 -16.45
CA ASN A 117 -11.17 0.39 -16.18
C ASN A 117 -10.67 1.34 -17.28
N SER A 118 -11.08 1.11 -18.53
CA SER A 118 -10.72 1.97 -19.66
C SER A 118 -11.34 3.37 -19.61
N SER A 119 -12.34 3.60 -18.75
CA SER A 119 -13.12 4.83 -18.65
C SER A 119 -12.31 6.08 -18.24
N TYR A 120 -11.12 5.92 -17.67
CA TYR A 120 -10.33 7.02 -17.10
C TYR A 120 -9.15 7.47 -18.00
N GLY A 121 -9.00 6.88 -19.19
CA GLY A 121 -7.94 7.22 -20.15
C GLY A 121 -6.60 6.52 -19.91
N SER A 122 -5.78 6.43 -20.96
CA SER A 122 -4.51 5.69 -20.94
C SER A 122 -3.46 6.28 -20.00
N THR A 123 -3.41 7.60 -19.85
CA THR A 123 -2.48 8.28 -18.94
C THR A 123 -2.77 7.95 -17.47
N TYR A 124 -4.06 7.95 -17.08
CA TYR A 124 -4.47 7.53 -15.74
C TYR A 124 -4.09 6.08 -15.45
N ILE A 125 -4.33 5.18 -16.40
CA ILE A 125 -3.97 3.77 -16.29
C ILE A 125 -2.45 3.62 -16.14
N ALA A 126 -1.65 4.28 -16.97
CA ALA A 126 -0.19 4.24 -16.87
C ALA A 126 0.31 4.77 -15.51
N ALA A 127 -0.20 5.91 -15.05
CA ALA A 127 0.17 6.50 -13.77
C ALA A 127 -0.21 5.59 -12.58
N SER A 128 -1.42 5.02 -12.59
CA SER A 128 -1.88 4.11 -11.54
C SER A 128 -1.06 2.82 -11.47
N ILE A 129 -0.64 2.26 -12.61
CA ILE A 129 0.25 1.09 -12.65
C ILE A 129 1.58 1.38 -11.99
N VAL A 130 2.19 2.54 -12.29
CA VAL A 130 3.48 2.95 -11.73
C VAL A 130 3.36 3.23 -10.23
N ILE A 131 2.34 3.96 -9.80
CA ILE A 131 2.09 4.24 -8.38
C ILE A 131 1.87 2.93 -7.62
N GLY A 132 1.07 2.01 -8.18
CA GLY A 132 0.84 0.68 -7.59
C GLY A 132 2.12 -0.14 -7.50
N LEU A 133 2.99 -0.07 -8.51
CA LEU A 133 4.28 -0.78 -8.48
C LEU A 133 5.15 -0.24 -7.35
N VAL A 134 5.32 1.08 -7.28
CA VAL A 134 6.12 1.73 -6.23
C VAL A 134 5.56 1.40 -4.85
N SER A 135 4.24 1.54 -4.65
CA SER A 135 3.57 1.19 -3.39
C SER A 135 3.83 -0.26 -2.99
N SER A 136 3.61 -1.22 -3.90
CA SER A 136 3.79 -2.65 -3.62
C SER A 136 5.23 -3.05 -3.28
N LEU A 137 6.22 -2.45 -3.94
CA LEU A 137 7.63 -2.71 -3.68
C LEU A 137 8.04 -2.15 -2.32
N VAL A 138 7.60 -0.93 -2.01
CA VAL A 138 7.82 -0.31 -0.68
C VAL A 138 7.14 -1.15 0.40
N TYR A 139 5.89 -1.54 0.20
CA TYR A 139 5.14 -2.40 1.13
C TYR A 139 5.89 -3.71 1.39
N GLY A 140 6.23 -4.42 0.31
CA GLY A 140 6.92 -5.70 0.39
C GLY A 140 8.26 -5.61 1.11
N TYR A 141 9.08 -4.62 0.75
CA TYR A 141 10.36 -4.39 1.41
C TYR A 141 10.19 -4.12 2.92
N LEU A 142 9.31 -3.18 3.29
CA LEU A 142 9.07 -2.81 4.69
C LEU A 142 8.49 -3.97 5.49
N LEU A 143 7.54 -4.71 4.92
CA LEU A 143 6.98 -5.90 5.54
C LEU A 143 8.07 -6.92 5.87
N GLY A 144 8.95 -7.23 4.91
CA GLY A 144 10.07 -8.14 5.12
C GLY A 144 11.07 -7.62 6.15
N HIS A 145 11.38 -6.31 6.10
CA HIS A 145 12.30 -5.65 7.02
C HIS A 145 11.79 -5.70 8.48
N PHE A 146 10.53 -5.29 8.71
CA PHE A 146 9.94 -5.28 10.05
C PHE A 146 9.56 -6.67 10.56
N PHE A 147 9.37 -7.64 9.66
CA PHE A 147 9.13 -9.03 10.06
C PHE A 147 10.40 -9.75 10.52
N LYS A 148 11.60 -9.20 10.27
CA LYS A 148 12.86 -9.81 10.70
C LYS A 148 12.91 -9.93 12.23
N PRO A 149 13.17 -11.13 12.79
CA PRO A 149 13.36 -11.27 14.23
C PRO A 149 14.57 -10.44 14.69
N LYS A 150 14.43 -9.66 15.77
CA LYS A 150 15.60 -9.08 16.44
C LYS A 150 16.47 -10.24 16.92
N GLN A 151 17.72 -10.33 16.47
CA GLN A 151 18.68 -11.27 17.04
C GLN A 151 18.78 -10.99 18.54
N ALA A 152 18.59 -12.01 19.37
CA ALA A 152 18.93 -11.91 20.78
C ALA A 152 20.40 -11.56 20.86
N SER A 153 20.73 -10.44 21.50
CA SER A 153 22.10 -10.09 21.85
C SER A 153 22.72 -11.29 22.56
N GLN A 154 23.69 -11.96 21.93
CA GLN A 154 24.43 -13.03 22.60
C GLN A 154 25.07 -12.44 23.86
N PRO A 155 24.89 -13.06 25.04
CA PRO A 155 25.66 -12.67 26.21
C PRO A 155 27.14 -12.80 25.87
N THR A 156 27.90 -11.72 26.05
CA THR A 156 29.36 -11.77 26.00
C THR A 156 29.85 -12.88 26.92
N PRO A 157 30.69 -13.83 26.45
CA PRO A 157 31.28 -14.85 27.30
C PRO A 157 32.01 -14.16 28.46
N PRO A 158 31.92 -14.68 29.71
CA PRO A 158 32.71 -14.14 30.80
C PRO A 158 34.19 -14.25 30.44
N THR A 159 34.88 -13.11 30.43
CA THR A 159 36.33 -13.02 30.29
C THR A 159 36.96 -13.90 31.37
N SER A 160 37.48 -15.06 30.99
CA SER A 160 38.31 -15.87 31.88
C SER A 160 39.63 -15.13 32.09
N THR A 161 39.73 -14.38 33.18
CA THR A 161 41.03 -13.93 33.69
C THR A 161 41.79 -15.17 34.16
N MET A 162 42.85 -15.52 33.43
CA MET A 162 43.93 -16.38 33.95
C MET A 162 44.82 -15.58 34.90
#